data_AF-A0A285UKC3-F1
#
_entry.id   AF-A0A285UKC3-F1
#
_cell.length_a   1.000
_cell.length_b   1.000
_cell.length_c   1.000
_cell.angle_alpha   90.00
_cell.angle_beta   90.00
_cell.angle_gamma   90.00
#
_symmetry.space_group_name_H-M   'P 1'
#
loop_
_entity.id
_entity.type
_entity.pdbx_description
1 polymer ?
#
loop_
_entity_poly.entity_id
_entity_poly.type
_entity_poly.pdbx_seq_one_letter_code
_entity_poly.pdbx_strand_id
1 'polypeptide(L)'
;MNTEKYVARSIEQFHIKHVRHLYRSIAGINLALAKIHKSIERKIDKQKYRVVTDYMNQFISYTSVWNVKFVSNLESPEVAMLQIFHLDYIFQHEQNEKFISERTSLEELKDKFYQLNTYKLDHIKRRKQKMLEYIATHKNQTDH
;
A
#
# COMPACT_ATOMS: atom_id res chain seq x y z
N MET A 1 12.44 21.36 40.53
CA MET A 1 12.17 21.75 39.12
C MET A 1 13.11 21.14 38.06
N ASN A 2 14.01 20.20 38.39
CA ASN A 2 14.86 19.54 37.38
C ASN A 2 14.29 18.19 36.90
N THR A 3 13.62 17.44 37.78
CA THR A 3 13.09 16.10 37.48
C THR A 3 12.03 16.12 36.37
N GLU A 4 11.11 17.09 36.40
CA GLU A 4 10.07 17.27 35.37
C GLU A 4 10.67 17.56 33.98
N LYS A 5 11.76 18.33 33.92
CA LYS A 5 12.48 18.62 32.67
C LYS A 5 13.18 17.38 32.09
N TYR A 6 13.74 16.52 32.95
CA TYR A 6 14.34 15.25 32.52
C TYR A 6 13.29 14.27 32.02
N VAL A 7 12.17 14.12 32.74
CA VAL A 7 11.05 13.24 32.33
C VAL A 7 10.47 13.70 30.99
N ALA A 8 10.22 15.01 30.81
CA ALA A 8 9.72 15.55 29.55
C ALA A 8 10.66 15.28 28.37
N ARG A 9 11.98 15.48 28.55
CA ARG A 9 12.98 15.17 27.52
C ARG A 9 13.06 13.67 27.18
N SER A 10 12.93 12.79 28.17
CA SER A 10 12.91 11.34 27.93
C SER A 10 11.66 10.90 27.16
N ILE A 11 10.50 11.48 27.48
CA ILE A 11 9.25 11.23 26.74
C ILE A 11 9.38 11.71 25.28
N GLU A 12 9.95 12.89 25.07
CA GLU A 12 10.18 13.45 23.73
C GLU A 12 11.13 12.56 22.91
N GLN A 13 12.25 12.13 23.48
CA GLN A 13 13.20 11.23 22.80
C GLN A 13 12.57 9.88 22.47
N PHE A 14 11.76 9.32 23.38
CA PHE A 14 11.02 8.08 23.13
C PHE A 14 10.02 8.25 21.99
N HIS A 15 9.26 9.35 22.00
CA HIS A 15 8.33 9.67 20.93
C HIS A 15 9.03 9.80 19.57
N ILE A 16 10.13 10.55 19.50
CA ILE A 16 10.93 10.69 18.28
C ILE A 16 11.44 9.33 17.77
N LYS A 17 11.94 8.48 18.67
CA LYS A 17 12.41 7.13 18.30
C LYS A 17 11.27 6.27 17.75
N HIS A 18 10.11 6.31 18.40
CA HIS A 18 8.93 5.58 17.98
C HIS A 18 8.42 6.05 16.60
N VAL A 19 8.30 7.36 16.39
CA VAL A 19 7.89 7.95 15.12
C VAL A 19 8.86 7.60 13.99
N ARG A 20 10.17 7.69 14.23
CA ARG A 20 11.19 7.28 13.24
C ARG A 20 11.12 5.80 12.91
N HIS A 21 10.84 4.95 13.90
CA HIS A 21 10.66 3.53 13.67
C HIS A 21 9.43 3.26 12.79
N LEU A 22 8.30 3.91 13.07
CA LEU A 22 7.08 3.80 12.28
C LEU A 22 7.30 4.14 10.81
N TYR A 23 7.91 5.30 10.51
CA TYR A 23 8.17 5.71 9.12
C TYR A 23 9.14 4.78 8.40
N ARG A 24 10.17 4.29 9.09
CA ARG A 24 11.09 3.27 8.53
C ARG A 24 10.38 1.96 8.23
N SER A 25 9.47 1.52 9.11
CA SER A 25 8.68 0.31 8.89
C SER A 25 7.74 0.47 7.68
N ILE A 26 7.08 1.63 7.54
CA ILE A 26 6.26 1.95 6.36
C ILE A 26 7.11 1.95 5.09
N ALA A 27 8.29 2.58 5.11
CA ALA A 27 9.22 2.59 3.98
C ALA A 27 9.66 1.18 3.57
N GLY A 28 9.96 0.32 4.55
CA GLY A 28 10.29 -1.09 4.31
C GLY A 28 9.14 -1.84 3.61
N ILE A 29 7.90 -1.64 4.09
CA ILE A 29 6.71 -2.25 3.49
C ILE A 29 6.51 -1.74 2.06
N ASN A 30 6.55 -0.42 1.85
CA ASN A 30 6.37 0.19 0.52
C ASN A 30 7.41 -0.31 -0.50
N LEU A 31 8.68 -0.44 -0.08
CA LEU A 31 9.73 -1.00 -0.93
C LEU A 31 9.47 -2.48 -1.27
N ALA A 32 9.00 -3.27 -0.32
CA ALA A 32 8.71 -4.68 -0.55
C ALA A 32 7.50 -4.86 -1.49
N LEU A 33 6.44 -4.08 -1.31
CA LEU A 33 5.28 -4.07 -2.21
C LEU A 33 5.67 -3.64 -3.63
N ALA A 34 6.53 -2.63 -3.77
CA ALA A 34 7.04 -2.19 -5.08
C ALA A 34 7.85 -3.29 -5.79
N LYS A 35 8.59 -4.12 -5.04
CA LYS A 35 9.29 -5.28 -5.60
C LYS A 35 8.32 -6.34 -6.10
N ILE A 36 7.23 -6.60 -5.40
CA ILE A 36 6.17 -7.50 -5.87
C ILE A 36 5.59 -6.99 -7.19
N HIS A 37 5.20 -5.71 -7.24
CA HIS A 37 4.72 -5.08 -8.47
C HIS A 37 5.69 -5.27 -9.63
N LYS A 38 6.99 -5.02 -9.42
CA LYS A 38 8.02 -5.22 -10.43
C LYS A 38 8.16 -6.68 -10.88
N SER A 39 8.04 -7.65 -9.97
CA SER A 39 8.12 -9.08 -10.30
C SER A 39 6.99 -9.53 -11.23
N ILE A 40 5.78 -9.02 -10.99
CA ILE A 40 4.58 -9.43 -11.71
C ILE A 40 4.32 -8.60 -12.97
N GLU A 41 4.88 -7.39 -13.08
CA GLU A 41 4.54 -6.39 -14.11
C GLU A 41 4.58 -6.93 -15.54
N ARG A 42 5.57 -7.77 -15.87
CA ARG A 42 5.73 -8.37 -17.22
C ARG A 42 4.94 -9.66 -17.43
N LYS A 43 4.30 -10.17 -16.38
CA LYS A 43 3.63 -11.48 -16.33
C LYS A 43 2.10 -11.36 -16.26
N ILE A 44 1.57 -10.14 -16.26
CA ILE A 44 0.14 -9.85 -16.20
C ILE A 44 -0.28 -8.97 -17.38
N ASP A 45 -1.56 -9.03 -17.74
CA ASP A 45 -2.15 -8.16 -18.75
C ASP A 45 -2.42 -6.77 -18.15
N LYS A 46 -1.64 -5.77 -18.57
CA LYS A 46 -1.79 -4.39 -18.10
C LYS A 46 -3.12 -3.75 -18.52
N GLN A 47 -3.72 -4.15 -19.64
CA GLN A 47 -5.01 -3.60 -20.07
C GLN A 47 -6.14 -4.09 -19.16
N LYS A 48 -6.14 -5.38 -18.83
CA LYS A 48 -7.07 -5.97 -17.85
C LYS A 48 -7.08 -5.23 -16.51
N TYR A 49 -5.93 -4.73 -16.07
CA TYR A 49 -5.75 -4.04 -14.78
C TYR A 49 -5.64 -2.51 -14.90
N ARG A 50 -5.95 -1.94 -16.07
CA ARG A 50 -5.82 -0.51 -16.31
C ARG A 50 -6.71 0.31 -15.38
N VAL A 51 -7.97 -0.07 -15.21
CA VAL A 51 -8.94 0.70 -14.41
C VAL A 51 -8.53 0.80 -12.93
N VAL A 52 -8.07 -0.30 -12.34
CA VAL A 52 -7.57 -0.29 -10.95
C VAL A 52 -6.27 0.52 -10.84
N THR A 53 -5.40 0.46 -11.87
CA THR A 53 -4.20 1.30 -11.94
C THR A 53 -4.57 2.79 -12.02
N ASP A 54 -5.58 3.14 -12.83
CA ASP A 54 -6.05 4.50 -13.01
C ASP A 54 -6.66 5.06 -11.71
N TYR A 55 -7.38 4.24 -10.94
CA TYR A 55 -7.81 4.61 -9.60
C TYR A 55 -6.63 4.99 -8.70
N MET A 56 -5.58 4.17 -8.66
CA MET A 56 -4.39 4.49 -7.86
C MET A 56 -3.73 5.80 -8.30
N ASN A 57 -3.73 6.05 -9.62
CA ASN A 57 -3.10 7.23 -10.21
C ASN A 57 -3.74 8.55 -9.74
N GLN A 58 -4.98 8.52 -9.24
CA GLN A 58 -5.64 9.69 -8.64
C GLN A 58 -5.02 10.11 -7.31
N PHE A 59 -4.42 9.18 -6.57
CA PHE A 59 -3.89 9.41 -5.22
C PHE A 59 -2.39 9.52 -5.17
N ILE A 60 -1.71 8.87 -6.13
CA ILE A 60 -0.26 8.88 -6.22
C ILE A 60 0.07 9.36 -7.62
N SER A 61 0.44 10.63 -7.73
CA SER A 61 0.80 11.26 -9.00
C SER A 61 2.21 10.80 -9.45
N TYR A 62 2.70 11.34 -10.57
CA TYR A 62 4.11 11.34 -11.03
C TYR A 62 4.55 10.31 -12.09
N THR A 63 3.99 9.10 -12.20
CA THR A 63 4.41 8.18 -13.28
C THR A 63 3.43 7.02 -13.52
N SER A 64 3.46 6.41 -14.71
CA SER A 64 2.75 5.15 -15.01
C SER A 64 3.54 3.91 -14.59
N VAL A 65 4.83 4.08 -14.25
CA VAL A 65 5.72 2.99 -13.84
C VAL A 65 5.54 2.70 -12.35
N TRP A 66 4.96 1.55 -12.03
CA TRP A 66 4.54 1.19 -10.66
C TRP A 66 5.66 1.32 -9.62
N ASN A 67 6.81 0.70 -9.86
CA ASN A 67 7.90 0.72 -8.87
C ASN A 67 8.48 2.12 -8.64
N VAL A 68 8.47 3.00 -9.66
CA VAL A 68 8.95 4.38 -9.51
C VAL A 68 7.91 5.24 -8.78
N LYS A 69 6.63 5.00 -9.05
CA LYS A 69 5.49 5.69 -8.40
C LYS A 69 5.50 5.56 -6.88
N PHE A 70 5.91 4.40 -6.37
CA PHE A 70 5.87 4.13 -4.94
C PHE A 70 7.14 4.56 -4.18
N VAL A 71 8.25 4.75 -4.89
CA VAL A 71 9.53 5.15 -4.29
C VAL A 71 9.58 6.65 -3.94
N SER A 72 8.74 7.49 -4.56
CA SER A 72 8.67 8.92 -4.23
C SER A 72 7.93 9.24 -2.93
N ASN A 73 7.21 8.27 -2.36
CA ASN A 73 6.36 8.45 -1.17
C ASN A 73 6.51 7.27 -0.19
N LEU A 74 7.75 6.79 0.00
CA LEU A 74 8.04 5.57 0.77
C LEU A 74 7.53 5.60 2.20
N GLU A 75 7.50 6.75 2.85
CA GLU A 75 7.05 6.87 4.24
C GLU A 75 5.53 7.01 4.38
N SER A 76 4.79 7.06 3.26
CA SER A 76 3.33 7.23 3.28
C SER A 76 2.61 5.90 3.53
N PRO A 77 1.81 5.80 4.62
CA PRO A 77 1.00 4.62 4.88
C PRO A 77 -0.18 4.51 3.90
N GLU A 78 -0.64 5.63 3.31
CA GLU A 78 -1.65 5.60 2.25
C GLU A 78 -1.11 4.90 1.00
N VAL A 79 0.15 5.14 0.64
CA VAL A 79 0.80 4.49 -0.49
C VAL A 79 0.89 2.97 -0.28
N ALA A 80 1.23 2.53 0.93
CA ALA A 80 1.28 1.10 1.25
C ALA A 80 -0.11 0.46 1.16
N MET A 81 -1.13 1.12 1.71
CA MET A 81 -2.51 0.67 1.63
C MET A 81 -3.00 0.54 0.18
N LEU A 82 -2.73 1.55 -0.65
CA LEU A 82 -3.13 1.52 -2.05
C LEU A 82 -2.39 0.42 -2.83
N GLN A 83 -1.09 0.24 -2.61
CA GLN A 83 -0.32 -0.86 -3.21
C GLN A 83 -0.90 -2.22 -2.83
N ILE A 84 -1.23 -2.41 -1.55
CA ILE A 84 -1.89 -3.62 -1.06
C ILE A 84 -3.20 -3.86 -1.81
N PHE A 85 -4.06 -2.84 -1.93
CA PHE A 85 -5.36 -2.99 -2.62
C PHE A 85 -5.20 -3.39 -4.08
N HIS A 86 -4.21 -2.80 -4.76
CA HIS A 86 -3.95 -3.08 -6.16
C HIS A 86 -3.42 -4.50 -6.38
N LEU A 87 -2.46 -4.95 -5.57
CA LEU A 87 -1.96 -6.32 -5.61
C LEU A 87 -3.04 -7.34 -5.24
N ASP A 88 -3.82 -7.08 -4.18
CA ASP A 88 -4.97 -7.90 -3.80
C ASP A 88 -5.92 -8.04 -5.00
N TYR A 89 -6.26 -6.94 -5.66
CA TYR A 89 -7.16 -6.96 -6.81
C TYR A 89 -6.60 -7.76 -7.97
N ILE A 90 -5.32 -7.55 -8.34
CA ILE A 90 -4.67 -8.31 -9.41
C ILE A 90 -4.73 -9.80 -9.11
N PHE A 91 -4.27 -10.20 -7.92
CA PHE A 91 -4.18 -11.60 -7.52
C PHE A 91 -5.54 -12.26 -7.35
N GLN A 92 -6.59 -11.55 -6.94
CA GLN A 92 -7.95 -12.09 -6.93
C GLN A 92 -8.50 -12.42 -8.33
N HIS A 93 -7.94 -11.80 -9.38
CA HIS A 93 -8.40 -11.96 -10.76
C HIS A 93 -7.40 -12.74 -11.64
N GLU A 94 -6.27 -13.18 -11.07
CA GLU A 94 -5.34 -14.11 -11.70
C GLU A 94 -5.58 -15.53 -11.16
N GLN A 95 -5.19 -16.55 -11.94
CA GLN A 95 -5.24 -17.95 -11.52
C GLN A 95 -4.49 -18.17 -10.19
N ASN A 96 -5.02 -19.03 -9.33
CA ASN A 96 -4.52 -19.24 -7.97
C ASN A 96 -3.10 -19.84 -7.95
N GLU A 97 -2.76 -20.64 -8.96
CA GLU A 97 -1.46 -21.28 -9.11
C GLU A 97 -0.36 -20.30 -9.54
N LYS A 98 -0.73 -19.11 -10.06
CA LYS A 98 0.23 -18.07 -10.42
C LYS A 98 0.61 -17.23 -9.22
N PHE A 99 1.88 -16.81 -9.20
CA PHE A 99 2.41 -15.84 -8.24
C PHE A 99 2.33 -16.29 -6.77
N ILE A 100 2.43 -17.60 -6.50
CA ILE A 100 2.30 -18.15 -5.14
C ILE A 100 3.26 -17.45 -4.16
N SER A 101 4.52 -17.28 -4.54
CA SER A 101 5.52 -16.61 -3.71
C SER A 101 5.16 -15.14 -3.44
N GLU A 102 4.72 -14.41 -4.47
CA GLU A 102 4.30 -13.03 -4.33
C GLU A 102 3.01 -12.87 -3.52
N ARG A 103 2.06 -13.80 -3.63
CA ARG A 103 0.83 -13.84 -2.82
C ARG A 103 1.15 -14.05 -1.35
N THR A 104 2.00 -15.02 -1.01
CA THR A 104 2.46 -15.24 0.37
C THR A 104 3.15 -13.99 0.91
N SER A 105 4.05 -13.39 0.11
CA SER A 105 4.74 -12.15 0.49
C SER A 105 3.76 -11.00 0.75
N LEU A 106 2.70 -10.89 -0.06
CA LEU A 106 1.67 -9.86 0.11
C LEU A 106 0.92 -10.03 1.44
N GLU A 107 0.52 -11.26 1.80
CA GLU A 107 -0.17 -11.50 3.07
C GLU A 107 0.72 -11.15 4.28
N GLU A 108 2.00 -11.53 4.26
CA GLU A 108 2.95 -11.12 5.31
C GLU A 108 3.09 -9.60 5.42
N LEU A 109 3.09 -8.89 4.28
CA LEU A 109 3.18 -7.44 4.25
C LEU A 109 1.88 -6.77 4.71
N LYS A 110 0.72 -7.36 4.44
CA LYS A 110 -0.58 -6.92 4.95
C LYS A 110 -0.64 -7.01 6.47
N ASP A 111 -0.22 -8.15 7.03
CA ASP A 111 -0.17 -8.34 8.48
C ASP A 111 0.77 -7.32 9.14
N LYS A 112 1.97 -7.13 8.57
CA LYS A 112 2.91 -6.09 9.04
C LYS A 112 2.29 -4.70 8.96
N PHE A 113 1.61 -4.37 7.87
CA PHE A 113 0.96 -3.06 7.71
C PHE A 113 -0.15 -2.84 8.74
N TYR A 114 -0.99 -3.84 9.00
CA TYR A 114 -2.06 -3.74 10.00
C TYR A 114 -1.53 -3.64 11.43
N GLN A 115 -0.43 -4.33 11.76
CA GLN A 115 0.23 -4.23 13.07
C GLN A 115 0.76 -2.82 13.38
N LEU A 116 1.08 -2.02 12.34
CA LEU A 116 1.49 -0.62 12.54
C LEU A 116 0.33 0.29 12.99
N ASN A 117 -0.93 -0.17 12.92
CA ASN A 117 -2.12 0.55 13.38
C ASN A 117 -2.24 1.99 12.85
N THR A 118 -1.75 2.23 11.64
CA THR A 118 -1.77 3.56 10.99
C THR A 118 -3.20 4.00 10.62
N TYR A 119 -4.09 3.04 10.39
CA TYR A 119 -5.51 3.26 10.13
C TYR A 119 -6.37 2.27 10.92
N LYS A 120 -7.59 2.69 11.26
CA LYS A 120 -8.62 1.77 11.74
C LYS A 120 -9.01 0.81 10.62
N LEU A 121 -9.26 -0.47 10.96
CA LEU A 121 -9.67 -1.47 9.98
C LEU A 121 -10.92 -1.05 9.18
N ASP A 122 -11.88 -0.37 9.80
CA ASP A 122 -13.07 0.12 9.09
C ASP A 122 -12.74 1.21 8.05
N HIS A 123 -11.73 2.04 8.30
CA HIS A 123 -11.26 3.00 7.31
C HIS A 123 -10.64 2.28 6.11
N ILE A 124 -9.82 1.25 6.37
CA ILE A 124 -9.21 0.43 5.32
C ILE A 124 -10.30 -0.26 4.49
N LYS A 125 -11.28 -0.90 5.13
CA LYS A 125 -12.42 -1.54 4.45
C LYS A 125 -13.21 -0.55 3.60
N ARG A 126 -13.57 0.61 4.16
CA ARG A 126 -14.29 1.67 3.43
C ARG A 126 -13.48 2.18 2.24
N ARG A 127 -12.16 2.30 2.37
CA ARG A 127 -11.30 2.75 1.28
C ARG A 127 -11.17 1.71 0.16
N LYS A 128 -11.07 0.42 0.51
CA LYS A 128 -11.11 -0.70 -0.45
C LYS A 128 -12.45 -0.75 -1.17
N GLN A 129 -13.56 -0.56 -0.45
CA GLN A 129 -14.90 -0.53 -1.05
C GLN A 129 -15.04 0.58 -2.10
N LYS A 130 -14.57 1.79 -1.81
CA LYS A 130 -14.56 2.90 -2.80
C LYS A 130 -13.76 2.58 -4.06
N MET A 131 -12.64 1.85 -3.93
CA MET A 131 -11.88 1.38 -5.10
C MET A 131 -12.70 0.39 -5.94
N LEU A 132 -13.35 -0.57 -5.29
CA LEU A 132 -14.17 -1.57 -5.97
C LEU A 132 -15.36 -0.92 -6.70
N GLU A 133 -16.02 0.07 -6.08
CA GLU A 133 -17.10 0.87 -6.68
C GLU A 133 -16.60 1.65 -7.90
N TYR A 134 -15.42 2.28 -7.81
CA TYR A 134 -14.79 2.94 -8.93
C TYR A 134 -14.53 1.97 -10.10
N ILE A 135 -14.00 0.78 -9.81
CA ILE A 135 -13.72 -0.22 -10.84
C ILE A 135 -15.03 -0.69 -11.50
N ALA A 136 -16.07 -0.96 -10.71
CA ALA A 136 -17.36 -1.42 -11.24
C ALA A 136 -18.01 -0.39 -12.16
N THR A 137 -18.01 0.88 -11.77
CA THR A 137 -18.59 1.98 -12.56
C THR A 137 -17.86 2.20 -13.88
N HIS A 138 -16.53 2.04 -13.92
CA HIS A 138 -15.73 2.28 -15.12
C HIS A 138 -15.66 1.07 -16.06
N LYS A 139 -15.80 -0.17 -15.55
CA LYS A 139 -15.92 -1.35 -16.42
C LYS A 139 -17.18 -1.29 -17.28
N ASN A 140 -18.31 -0.90 -16.68
CA ASN A 140 -19.60 -0.80 -17.38
C ASN A 140 -19.65 0.28 -18.47
N GLN A 141 -18.69 1.22 -18.50
CA GLN A 141 -18.60 2.27 -19.52
C GLN A 141 -17.78 1.85 -20.75
N THR A 142 -16.93 0.81 -20.63
CA THR A 142 -16.09 0.30 -21.73
C THR A 142 -16.77 -0.76 -22.60
N ASP A 143 -17.95 -1.25 -22.19
CA ASP A 143 -18.73 -2.28 -22.89
C ASP A 143 -19.89 -1.68 -23.74
N HIS A 144 -19.91 -0.36 -23.93
CA HIS A 144 -20.83 0.38 -24.81
C HIS A 144 -20.06 1.12 -25.91
#